data_AF-A0A956WGQ6-F1
#
_entry.id   AF-A0A956WGQ6-F1
#
_cell.length_a   1.000
_cell.length_b   1.000
_cell.length_c   1.000
_cell.angle_alpha   90.00
_cell.angle_beta   90.00
_cell.angle_gamma   90.00
#
_symmetry.space_group_name_H-M   'P 1'
#
loop_
_entity.id
_entity.type
_entity.pdbx_description
1 polymer ?
#
loop_
_entity_poly.entity_id
_entity_poly.type
_entity_poly.pdbx_seq_one_letter_code
_entity_poly.pdbx_strand_id
1 'polypeptide(L)' 'LEHASAAAIARALKRRGIVPDFRASNVIRTAPVALYTSYEDIAQTVETLQAIIEAGEHLTEDQHRELVA' A
#
# COMPACT_ATOMS: atom_id res chain seq x y z
N LEU A 1 -6.43 -4.71 -5.07
CA LEU A 1 -5.27 -4.89 -5.96
C LEU A 1 -4.54 -6.15 -5.52
N GLU A 2 -4.13 -7.00 -6.46
CA GLU A 2 -3.42 -8.25 -6.15
C GLU A 2 -1.98 -8.17 -6.65
N HIS A 3 -1.02 -8.56 -5.81
CA HIS A 3 0.39 -8.57 -6.16
C HIS A 3 1.16 -9.58 -5.31
N ALA A 4 2.09 -10.34 -5.91
CA ALA A 4 2.89 -11.33 -5.18
C ALA A 4 3.63 -10.73 -3.97
N SER A 5 4.15 -9.52 -4.12
CA SER A 5 4.83 -8.75 -3.05
C SER A 5 3.90 -7.80 -2.29
N ALA A 6 2.60 -8.12 -2.18
CA ALA A 6 1.61 -7.21 -1.61
C ALA A 6 1.90 -6.79 -0.15
N ALA A 7 2.46 -7.68 0.66
CA ALA A 7 2.84 -7.34 2.03
C ALA A 7 3.94 -6.26 2.08
N ALA A 8 4.95 -6.36 1.21
CA ALA A 8 6.04 -5.39 1.09
C ALA A 8 5.53 -4.04 0.55
N ILE A 9 4.69 -4.06 -0.49
CA ILE A 9 4.07 -2.83 -1.02
C ILE A 9 3.21 -2.15 0.05
N ALA A 10 2.44 -2.91 0.84
CA ALA A 10 1.62 -2.34 1.92
C ALA A 10 2.47 -1.64 2.99
N ARG A 11 3.66 -2.16 3.31
CA ARG A 11 4.60 -1.49 4.21
C ARG A 11 5.24 -0.25 3.59
N ALA A 12 5.65 -0.31 2.33
CA ALA A 12 6.16 0.85 1.61
C ALA A 12 5.14 2.00 1.58
N LEU A 13 3.86 1.68 1.34
CA LEU A 13 2.77 2.64 1.43
C LEU A 13 2.63 3.22 2.85
N LYS A 14 2.67 2.38 3.89
CA LYS A 14 2.61 2.84 5.30
C LYS A 14 3.73 3.81 5.66
N ARG A 15 4.97 3.56 5.21
CA ARG A 15 6.09 4.50 5.44
C ARG A 15 5.88 5.86 4.80
N ARG A 16 5.11 5.91 3.72
CA ARG A 16 4.72 7.14 3.02
C ARG A 16 3.41 7.76 3.55
N GLY A 17 2.91 7.28 4.69
CA GLY A 17 1.72 7.80 5.36
C GLY A 17 0.39 7.28 4.81
N ILE A 18 0.40 6.36 3.86
CA ILE A 18 -0.81 5.76 3.28
C ILE A 18 -1.05 4.43 4.01
N VAL A 19 -2.22 4.26 4.63
CA VAL A 19 -2.55 3.06 5.41
C VAL A 19 -3.49 2.13 4.62
N PRO A 20 -2.97 1.14 3.88
CA PRO A 20 -3.79 0.11 3.26
C PRO A 20 -4.09 -1.06 4.21
N ASP A 21 -5.15 -1.80 3.90
CA ASP A 21 -5.47 -3.08 4.52
C ASP A 21 -4.87 -4.22 3.68
N PHE A 22 -3.90 -4.95 4.22
CA PHE A 22 -3.33 -6.13 3.57
C PHE A 22 -4.11 -7.39 3.96
N ARG A 23 -4.57 -8.16 2.98
CA ARG A 23 -5.21 -9.47 3.16
C ARG A 23 -4.35 -10.54 2.52
N ALA A 24 -4.01 -11.54 3.32
CA ALA A 24 -3.27 -12.70 2.83
C ALA A 24 -4.08 -13.45 1.76
N SER A 25 -3.44 -14.02 0.73
CA SER A 25 -1.98 -14.08 0.56
C SER A 25 -1.36 -12.85 -0.12
N ASN A 26 -2.08 -12.15 -0.98
CA ASN A 26 -1.48 -11.23 -1.96
C ASN A 26 -2.32 -9.96 -2.24
N VAL A 27 -3.26 -9.59 -1.37
CA VAL A 27 -4.24 -8.53 -1.66
C VAL A 27 -3.97 -7.27 -0.84
N ILE A 28 -3.98 -6.12 -1.51
CA ILE A 28 -3.97 -4.78 -0.91
C ILE A 28 -5.33 -4.12 -1.16
N ARG A 29 -5.97 -3.66 -0.09
CA ARG A 29 -7.22 -2.94 -0.12
C ARG A 29 -7.02 -1.48 0.29
N THR A 30 -7.61 -0.60 -0.50
CA THR A 30 -7.86 0.80 -0.18
C THR A 30 -9.37 0.99 -0.04
N ALA A 31 -9.80 1.78 0.93
CA ALA A 31 -11.21 2.06 1.18
C ALA A 31 -11.39 3.57 1.34
N PRO A 32 -11.39 4.34 0.24
CA PRO A 32 -11.67 5.78 0.29
C PRO A 32 -13.12 5.99 0.77
N VAL A 33 -13.31 6.93 1.69
CA VAL A 33 -14.63 7.24 2.25
C VAL A 33 -15.03 8.65 1.84
N ALA A 34 -16.19 8.77 1.19
CA ALA A 34 -16.64 10.01 0.58
C ALA A 34 -16.74 11.21 1.56
N LEU A 35 -16.90 10.96 2.86
CA LEU A 35 -17.00 12.01 3.88
C LEU A 35 -15.70 12.79 4.10
N TYR A 36 -14.54 12.16 3.87
CA TYR A 36 -13.24 12.74 4.24
C TYR A 36 -12.09 12.38 3.29
N THR A 37 -12.35 11.69 2.18
CA THR A 37 -11.36 11.43 1.14
C THR A 37 -11.63 12.31 -0.07
N SER A 38 -10.65 13.13 -0.44
CA SER A 38 -10.70 13.97 -1.63
C SER A 38 -10.21 13.21 -2.87
N TYR A 39 -10.47 13.77 -4.06
CA TYR A 39 -9.89 13.24 -5.30
C TYR A 39 -8.36 13.33 -5.33
N GLU A 40 -7.79 14.36 -4.70
CA GLU A 40 -6.36 14.57 -4.58
C GLU A 40 -5.70 13.46 -3.74
N ASP A 41 -6.33 13.05 -2.63
CA ASP A 41 -5.84 11.93 -1.81
C ASP A 41 -5.74 10.62 -2.62
N ILE A 42 -6.72 10.40 -3.52
CA ILE A 42 -6.74 9.22 -4.39
C ILE A 42 -5.61 9.32 -5.43
N ALA A 43 -5.46 10.48 -6.08
CA ALA A 43 -4.40 10.70 -7.06
C ALA A 43 -3.01 10.50 -6.43
N GLN A 44 -2.76 11.13 -5.29
CA GLN A 44 -1.52 11.00 -4.54
C GLN A 44 -1.25 9.55 -4.13
N THR A 45 -2.29 8.79 -3.76
CA THR A 45 -2.16 7.37 -3.42
C THR A 45 -1.71 6.54 -4.62
N VAL A 46 -2.30 6.79 -5.79
CA VAL A 46 -1.97 6.07 -7.04
C VAL A 46 -0.56 6.42 -7.51
N GLU A 47 -0.18 7.70 -7.50
CA GLU A 47 1.17 8.15 -7.86
C GLU A 47 2.23 7.56 -6.93
N THR A 48 1.93 7.54 -5.63
CA THR A 48 2.83 6.95 -4.64
C THR A 48 3.00 5.45 -4.85
N LEU A 49 1.92 4.73 -5.15
CA LEU A 49 1.96 3.31 -5.48
C LEU A 49 2.81 3.05 -6.73
N GLN A 50 2.63 3.86 -7.78
CA GLN A 50 3.42 3.76 -9.00
C GLN A 50 4.91 3.95 -8.71
N ALA A 51 5.27 4.99 -7.96
CA ALA A 51 6.66 5.26 -7.58
C ALA A 51 7.31 4.09 -6.81
N ILE A 52 6.59 3.45 -5.89
CA ILE A 52 7.09 2.28 -5.12
C ILE A 52 7.40 1.10 -6.05
N ILE A 53 6.56 0.88 -7.08
CA ILE A 53 6.75 -0.21 -8.04
C ILE A 53 7.93 0.08 -8.95
N GLU A 54 7.98 1.28 -9.53
CA GLU A 54 9.03 1.71 -10.47
C GLU A 54 10.41 1.79 -9.80
N ALA A 55 10.47 2.27 -8.56
CA ALA A 55 11.71 2.31 -7.77
C ALA A 55 12.13 0.94 -7.23
N GLY A 56 11.27 -0.08 -7.31
CA GLY A 56 11.58 -1.43 -6.81
C GLY A 56 11.69 -1.52 -5.28
N GLU A 57 11.17 -0.55 -4.52
CA GLU A 57 11.28 -0.52 -3.05
C GLU A 57 10.74 -1.79 -2.39
N HIS A 58 9.67 -2.36 -2.96
CA HIS A 58 9.04 -3.59 -2.52
C HIS A 58 9.92 -4.85 -2.64
N LEU A 59 11.07 -4.78 -3.32
CA LEU A 59 12.04 -5.88 -3.45
C LEU A 59 13.02 -5.92 -2.26
N THR A 60 13.21 -4.79 -1.58
CA THR A 60 14.13 -4.67 -0.45
C THR A 60 13.49 -5.00 0.88
N GLU A 61 12.16 -5.05 0.92
CA GLU A 61 11.41 -5.26 2.14
C GLU A 61 11.13 -6.73 2.41
N ASP A 62 11.39 -7.13 3.65
CA ASP A 62 11.01 -8.44 4.17
C ASP A 62 9.49 -8.64 4.03
N GLN A 63 9.04 -9.83 3.64
CA GLN A 63 7.62 -10.11 3.31
C GLN A 63 6.75 -10.41 4.54
N HIS A 64 7.34 -10.46 5.74
CA HIS A 64 6.66 -10.86 6.98
C HIS A 64 5.50 -9.93 7.38
N ARG A 65 4.39 -10.45 7.92
CA ARG A 65 3.29 -9.60 8.44
C ARG A 65 3.73 -8.93 9.74
N GLU A 66 3.57 -7.62 9.85
CA GLU A 66 3.57 -6.95 11.16
C GLU A 66 2.28 -7.35 11.89
N LEU A 67 2.43 -8.08 13.00
CA LEU A 67 1.35 -8.34 13.94
C LEU A 67 1.05 -7.02 14.66
N VAL A 68 -0.12 -6.44 14.40
CA VAL A 68 -0.64 -5.34 15.23
C VAL A 68 -1.10 -5.98 16.55
N ALA A 69 -0.39 -5.68 17.63
CA ALA A 69 -0.75 -6.05 19.00
C ALA A 69 -1.89 -5.17 19.54
#